data_AF-A0A949AWC5-F1
#
_entry.id   AF-A0A949AWC5-F1
#
_cell.length_a   1.000
_cell.length_b   1.000
_cell.length_c   1.000
_cell.angle_alpha   90.00
_cell.angle_beta   90.00
_cell.angle_gamma   90.00
#
_symmetry.space_group_name_H-M   'P 1'
#
loop_
_entity.id
_entity.type
_entity.pdbx_description
1 polymer ?
#
loop_
_entity_poly.entity_id
_entity_poly.type
_entity_poly.pdbx_seq_one_letter_code
_entity_poly.pdbx_strand_id
1 'polypeptide(L)'
;MIKRRVGKRKAEETLVLLEQLPVEIIPVDARLVKEAAEIKSDYAVSYADAFCIATGQRYNGQVFTNDPEFELVRHLINVIWLTDK
;
A
#
# COMPACT_ATOMS: atom_id res chain seq x y z
N MET A 1 2.82 7.43 -10.07
CA MET A 1 4.29 7.45 -9.92
C MET A 1 4.81 8.88 -9.87
N ILE A 2 5.45 9.28 -8.76
CA ILE A 2 5.92 10.66 -8.50
C ILE A 2 6.89 11.15 -9.59
N LYS A 3 7.91 10.37 -9.94
CA LYS A 3 8.86 10.69 -11.02
C LYS A 3 8.20 11.02 -12.37
N ARG A 4 7.10 10.34 -12.73
CA ARG A 4 6.36 10.63 -13.97
C ARG A 4 5.65 11.98 -13.92
N ARG A 5 5.20 12.42 -12.74
CA ARG A 5 4.46 13.68 -12.56
C ARG A 5 5.40 14.88 -12.36
N VAL A 6 6.52 14.70 -11.65
CA VAL A 6 7.36 15.81 -11.20
C VAL A 6 8.82 15.76 -11.66
N GLY A 7 9.20 14.73 -12.44
CA GLY A 7 10.57 14.53 -12.90
C GLY A 7 11.48 13.86 -11.87
N LYS A 8 12.71 13.51 -12.30
CA LYS A 8 13.68 12.76 -11.49
C LYS A 8 14.10 13.50 -10.23
N ARG A 9 14.61 14.74 -10.37
CA ARG A 9 15.14 15.53 -9.24
C ARG A 9 14.12 15.70 -8.11
N LYS A 10 12.90 16.12 -8.45
CA LYS A 10 11.85 16.37 -7.45
C LYS A 10 11.34 15.08 -6.80
N ALA A 11 11.41 13.95 -7.50
CA ALA A 11 11.12 12.65 -6.91
C ALA A 11 12.18 12.20 -5.91
N GLU A 12 13.47 12.44 -6.20
CA GLU A 12 14.58 12.18 -5.26
C GLU A 12 14.47 13.06 -4.01
N GLU A 13 14.16 14.35 -4.17
CA GLU A 13 13.89 15.26 -3.03
C GLU A 13 12.72 14.77 -2.17
N THR A 14 11.67 14.24 -2.80
CA THR A 14 10.51 13.70 -2.08
C THR A 14 10.88 12.43 -1.30
N LEU A 15 11.76 11.58 -1.84
CA LEU A 15 12.21 10.37 -1.17
C LEU A 15 13.01 10.69 0.10
N VAL A 16 13.91 11.68 0.02
CA VAL A 16 14.66 12.16 1.20
C VAL A 16 13.72 12.68 2.29
N LEU A 17 12.64 13.38 1.92
CA LEU A 17 11.64 13.83 2.90
C LEU A 17 10.88 12.65 3.52
N LEU A 18 10.54 11.61 2.75
CA LEU A 18 9.88 10.42 3.28
C LEU A 18 10.74 9.69 4.31
N GLU A 19 12.05 9.61 4.08
CA GLU A 19 13.02 8.99 5.02
C GLU A 19 13.12 9.75 6.36
N GLN A 20 12.69 11.02 6.41
CA GLN A 20 12.68 11.84 7.62
C GLN A 20 11.37 11.73 8.41
N LEU A 21 10.33 11.13 7.84
CA LEU A 21 9.06 10.92 8.54
C LEU A 21 9.20 9.81 9.58
N PRO A 22 8.43 9.85 10.68
CA PRO A 22 8.40 8.77 11.67
C PRO A 22 7.58 7.57 11.15
N VAL A 23 7.97 7.04 10.00
CA VAL A 23 7.34 5.90 9.33
C VAL A 23 8.34 4.77 9.20
N GLU A 24 7.88 3.54 9.37
CA GLU A 24 8.68 2.35 9.15
C GLU A 24 8.43 1.80 7.75
N ILE A 25 9.49 1.58 6.99
CA ILE A 25 9.40 0.91 5.69
C ILE A 25 9.46 -0.60 5.94
N ILE A 26 8.35 -1.29 5.70
CA ILE A 26 8.28 -2.73 5.83
C ILE A 26 8.92 -3.39 4.60
N PRO A 27 10.01 -4.16 4.75
CA PRO A 27 10.62 -4.88 3.63
C PRO A 27 9.71 -6.03 3.16
N VAL A 28 9.70 -6.26 1.84
CA VAL A 28 8.96 -7.37 1.24
C VAL A 28 9.77 -8.66 1.38
N ASP A 29 9.37 -9.53 2.30
CA ASP A 29 9.94 -10.87 2.44
C ASP A 29 9.20 -11.91 1.59
N ALA A 30 9.80 -13.10 1.43
CA ALA A 30 9.23 -14.18 0.62
C ALA A 30 7.85 -14.65 1.11
N ARG A 31 7.56 -14.49 2.40
CA ARG A 31 6.25 -14.83 2.96
C ARG A 31 5.20 -13.82 2.54
N LEU A 32 5.54 -12.53 2.55
CA LEU A 32 4.64 -11.43 2.18
C LEU A 32 4.31 -11.48 0.69
N VAL A 33 5.29 -11.86 -0.13
CA VAL A 33 5.09 -12.14 -1.56
C VAL A 33 4.03 -13.21 -1.77
N LYS A 34 4.09 -14.33 -1.02
CA LYS A 34 3.11 -15.41 -1.15
C LYS A 34 1.72 -14.98 -0.67
N GLU A 35 1.63 -14.32 0.48
CA GLU A 35 0.37 -13.79 1.02
C GLU A 35 -0.29 -12.80 0.04
N ALA A 36 0.48 -11.89 -0.55
CA ALA A 36 -0.02 -10.96 -1.57
C ALA A 36 -0.44 -11.69 -2.86
N ALA A 37 0.29 -12.72 -3.28
CA ALA A 37 -0.06 -13.50 -4.46
C ALA A 37 -1.38 -14.27 -4.28
N GLU A 38 -1.63 -14.83 -3.10
CA GLU A 38 -2.90 -15.47 -2.72
C GLU A 38 -4.05 -14.45 -2.78
N ILE A 39 -3.90 -13.27 -2.17
CA ILE A 39 -4.92 -12.21 -2.24
C ILE A 39 -5.19 -11.78 -3.70
N LYS A 40 -4.15 -11.62 -4.52
CA LYS A 40 -4.29 -11.25 -5.93
C LYS A 40 -4.99 -12.32 -6.77
N SER A 41 -4.80 -13.60 -6.41
CA SER A 41 -5.48 -14.75 -7.01
C SER A 41 -6.97 -14.72 -6.70
N ASP A 42 -7.32 -14.47 -5.44
CA ASP A 42 -8.68 -14.58 -4.95
C ASP A 42 -9.51 -13.32 -5.23
N TYR A 43 -8.85 -12.16 -5.36
CA TYR A 43 -9.49 -10.86 -5.53
C TYR A 43 -8.91 -10.10 -6.74
N ALA A 44 -9.79 -9.44 -7.49
CA ALA A 44 -9.46 -8.67 -8.68
C ALA A 44 -8.81 -7.29 -8.37
N VAL A 45 -7.83 -7.26 -7.46
CA VAL A 45 -7.05 -6.07 -7.07
C VAL A 45 -5.73 -5.99 -7.84
N SER A 46 -5.04 -4.85 -7.83
CA SER A 46 -3.66 -4.78 -8.31
C SER A 46 -2.70 -5.53 -7.38
N TYR A 47 -1.51 -5.91 -7.87
CA TYR A 47 -0.54 -6.60 -7.02
C TYR A 47 0.03 -5.70 -5.92
N ALA A 48 0.09 -4.38 -6.16
CA ALA A 48 0.49 -3.42 -5.13
C ALA A 48 -0.55 -3.35 -4.01
N ASP A 49 -1.83 -3.36 -4.35
CA ASP A 49 -2.91 -3.35 -3.34
C ASP A 49 -2.97 -4.68 -2.58
N ALA A 50 -2.68 -5.80 -3.24
CA ALA A 50 -2.53 -7.09 -2.57
C ALA A 50 -1.41 -7.05 -1.51
N PHE A 51 -0.28 -6.38 -1.77
CA PHE A 51 0.75 -6.15 -0.74
C PHE A 51 0.24 -5.26 0.41
N CYS A 52 -0.51 -4.20 0.12
CA CYS A 52 -1.12 -3.36 1.15
C CYS A 52 -2.06 -4.17 2.06
N ILE A 53 -2.91 -5.01 1.47
CA ILE A 53 -3.86 -5.86 2.21
C ILE A 53 -3.11 -6.89 3.05
N ALA A 54 -2.17 -7.64 2.46
CA ALA A 54 -1.36 -8.64 3.18
C ALA A 54 -0.60 -8.02 4.36
N THR A 55 -0.02 -6.83 4.14
CA THR A 55 0.70 -6.10 5.19
C THR A 55 -0.26 -5.67 6.31
N GLY A 56 -1.44 -5.14 5.95
CA GLY A 56 -2.49 -4.80 6.91
C GLY A 56 -2.90 -6.00 7.76
N GLN A 57 -3.11 -7.16 7.15
CA GLN A 57 -3.43 -8.40 7.90
C GLN A 57 -2.29 -8.84 8.82
N ARG A 58 -1.05 -8.85 8.31
CA ARG A 58 0.13 -9.33 9.05
C ARG A 58 0.40 -8.53 10.32
N TYR A 59 0.22 -7.21 10.26
CA TYR A 59 0.48 -6.31 11.38
C TYR A 59 -0.79 -5.93 12.14
N ASN A 60 -1.93 -6.56 11.83
CA ASN A 60 -3.25 -6.17 12.35
C ASN A 60 -3.49 -4.66 12.25
N GLY A 61 -3.03 -4.08 11.13
CA GLY A 61 -3.02 -2.66 10.83
C GLY A 61 -4.26 -2.22 10.06
N GLN A 62 -4.34 -0.90 9.85
CA GLN A 62 -5.41 -0.26 9.09
C GLN A 62 -4.84 0.29 7.79
N VAL A 63 -5.57 0.15 6.69
CA VAL A 63 -5.17 0.72 5.40
C VAL A 63 -5.88 2.06 5.21
N PHE A 64 -5.10 3.12 5.01
CA PHE A 64 -5.61 4.45 4.69
C PHE A 64 -5.57 4.64 3.18
N THR A 65 -6.73 4.82 2.56
CA THR A 65 -6.82 4.96 1.10
C THR A 65 -8.08 5.71 0.68
N ASN A 66 -8.09 6.30 -0.50
CA ASN A 66 -9.30 6.76 -1.20
C ASN A 66 -9.62 5.90 -2.43
N ASP A 67 -8.91 4.78 -2.62
CA ASP A 67 -9.11 3.89 -3.76
C ASP A 67 -10.34 2.99 -3.55
N PRO A 68 -11.40 3.13 -4.38
CA PRO A 68 -12.62 2.35 -4.25
C PRO A 68 -12.42 0.84 -4.49
N GLU A 69 -11.31 0.39 -5.08
CA GLU A 69 -11.00 -1.04 -5.22
C GLU A 69 -10.96 -1.76 -3.86
N PHE A 70 -10.64 -1.03 -2.78
CA PHE A 70 -10.58 -1.57 -1.42
C PHE A 70 -11.95 -1.92 -0.83
N GLU A 71 -13.06 -1.52 -1.47
CA GLU A 71 -14.41 -1.97 -1.10
C GLU A 71 -14.55 -3.49 -1.15
N LEU A 72 -13.92 -4.14 -2.14
CA LEU A 72 -13.99 -5.58 -2.38
C LEU A 72 -13.33 -6.42 -1.28
N VAL A 73 -12.49 -5.80 -0.45
CA VAL A 73 -11.62 -6.47 0.53
C VAL A 73 -11.81 -5.91 1.95
N ARG A 74 -12.85 -5.10 2.18
CA ARG A 74 -13.18 -4.53 3.51
C ARG A 74 -13.43 -5.59 4.59
N HIS A 75 -13.80 -6.82 4.21
CA HIS A 75 -13.94 -7.93 5.16
C HIS A 75 -12.60 -8.55 5.57
N LEU A 76 -11.53 -8.30 4.82
CA LEU A 76 -10.19 -8.84 5.10
C LEU A 76 -9.35 -7.93 6.00
N ILE A 77 -9.59 -6.62 5.94
CA ILE A 77 -8.80 -5.59 6.62
C ILE A 77 -9.67 -4.40 7.02
N ASN A 78 -9.23 -3.67 8.04
CA ASN A 78 -9.85 -2.40 8.38
C ASN A 78 -9.36 -1.29 7.44
N VAL A 79 -10.29 -0.65 6.72
CA VAL A 79 -10.00 0.42 5.77
C VAL A 79 -10.48 1.76 6.31
N ILE A 80 -9.56 2.71 6.47
CA ILE A 80 -9.87 4.11 6.77
C ILE A 80 -9.90 4.89 5.47
N TRP A 81 -11.09 5.36 5.12
CA TRP A 81 -11.32 6.11 3.89
C TRP A 81 -10.85 7.54 4.05
N LEU A 82 -9.86 7.91 3.25
CA LEU A 82 -9.39 9.29 3.18
C LEU A 82 -10.44 10.08 2.39
N THR A 83 -11.10 11.03 3.05
CA THR A 83 -11.93 12.01 2.37
C THR A 83 -11.03 12.94 1.55
N ASP A 84 -11.36 13.16 0.28
CA ASP A 84 -10.65 14.13 -0.55
C ASP A 84 -10.64 15.51 0.14
N LYS A 85 -9.47 16.14 0.20
CA LYS A 85 -9.30 17.56 0.56
C LYS A 85 -9.02 18.37 -0.69
#